data_AF-A0A101XIJ0-F1
#
_entry.id   AF-A0A101XIJ0-F1
#
_cell.length_a   1.000
_cell.length_b   1.000
_cell.length_c   1.000
_cell.angle_alpha   90.00
_cell.angle_beta   90.00
_cell.angle_gamma   90.00
#
_symmetry.space_group_name_H-M   'P 1'
#
loop_
_entity.id
_entity.type
_entity.pdbx_description
1 polymer ?
#
loop_
_entity_poly.entity_id
_entity_poly.type
_entity_poly.pdbx_seq_one_letter_code
_entity_poly.pdbx_strand_id
1 'polypeptide(L)'
;MDPLLALIPASGAVLMAYYARQTMRRINACLPGVFHCEVFNFIVPRRTRLLLSIGASITLSLLAILIIMNYAALALVISIMGVGIGIYGIILQVKHGAYCMYCLTTDAILLITAIMMAMSVL
;
A
#
# COMPACT_ATOMS: atom_id res chain seq x y z
N MET A 1 -16.16 -14.04 -9.11
CA MET A 1 -14.98 -13.91 -8.21
C MET A 1 -15.43 -14.17 -6.79
N ASP A 2 -14.62 -14.84 -5.97
CA ASP A 2 -14.96 -15.00 -4.55
C ASP A 2 -14.89 -13.66 -3.83
N PRO A 3 -15.97 -13.19 -3.17
CA PRO A 3 -15.96 -11.93 -2.42
C PRO A 3 -14.94 -11.95 -1.27
N LEU A 4 -14.51 -13.15 -0.84
CA LEU A 4 -13.43 -13.35 0.12
C LEU A 4 -12.11 -12.70 -0.34
N LEU A 5 -11.87 -12.58 -1.64
CA LEU A 5 -10.65 -11.96 -2.20
C LEU A 5 -10.56 -10.46 -1.86
N ALA A 6 -11.68 -9.80 -1.58
CA ALA A 6 -11.71 -8.39 -1.18
C ALA A 6 -11.09 -8.14 0.21
N LEU A 7 -10.96 -9.18 1.06
CA LEU A 7 -10.29 -9.07 2.36
C LEU A 7 -8.82 -8.66 2.24
N ILE A 8 -8.15 -9.05 1.15
CA ILE A 8 -6.74 -8.72 0.92
C ILE A 8 -6.54 -7.19 0.82
N PRO A 9 -7.15 -6.49 -0.15
CA PRO A 9 -7.05 -5.03 -0.22
C PRO A 9 -7.73 -4.33 0.96
N ALA A 10 -8.82 -4.86 1.53
CA ALA A 10 -9.45 -4.28 2.72
C ALA A 10 -8.50 -4.28 3.93
N SER A 11 -7.74 -5.36 4.16
CA SER A 11 -6.75 -5.43 5.23
C SER A 11 -5.61 -4.42 5.02
N GLY A 12 -5.15 -4.24 3.77
CA GLY A 12 -4.17 -3.23 3.41
C GLY A 12 -4.68 -1.80 3.64
N ALA A 13 -5.95 -1.54 3.37
CA ALA A 13 -6.57 -0.24 3.64
C ALA A 13 -6.55 0.10 5.14
N VAL A 14 -6.89 -0.88 5.99
CA VAL A 14 -6.84 -0.73 7.45
C VAL A 14 -5.40 -0.49 7.93
N LEU A 15 -4.44 -1.23 7.39
CA LEU A 15 -3.02 -1.06 7.70
C LEU A 15 -2.52 0.36 7.38
N MET A 16 -2.86 0.88 6.20
CA MET A 16 -2.50 2.24 5.77
C MET A 16 -3.22 3.32 6.56
N ALA A 17 -4.50 3.13 6.89
CA ALA A 17 -5.25 4.04 7.74
C ALA A 17 -4.65 4.12 9.16
N TYR A 18 -4.23 2.98 9.71
CA TYR A 18 -3.52 2.92 10.99
C TYR A 18 -2.18 3.66 10.92
N TYR A 19 -1.39 3.42 9.86
CA TYR A 19 -0.12 4.12 9.65
C TYR A 19 -0.30 5.65 9.49
N ALA A 20 -1.33 6.08 8.77
CA ALA A 20 -1.69 7.49 8.65
C ALA A 20 -2.05 8.09 10.02
N ARG A 21 -2.85 7.38 10.83
CA ARG A 21 -3.23 7.81 12.18
C ARG A 21 -2.02 7.94 13.11
N GLN A 22 -1.11 6.97 13.08
CA GLN A 22 0.14 7.03 13.83
C GLN A 22 0.99 8.23 13.41
N THR A 23 1.15 8.43 12.10
CA THR A 23 1.90 9.55 11.54
C THR A 23 1.25 10.90 11.91
N MET A 24 -0.08 10.99 12.00
CA MET A 24 -0.80 12.17 12.51
C MET A 24 -0.55 12.43 14.00
N ARG A 25 -0.40 11.39 14.81
CA ARG A 25 -0.09 11.50 16.24
C ARG A 25 1.40 11.73 16.55
N ARG A 26 2.26 11.82 15.52
CA ARG A 26 3.73 11.90 15.66
C ARG A 26 4.32 10.68 16.38
N ILE A 27 3.64 9.53 16.29
CA ILE A 27 4.14 8.27 16.83
C ILE A 27 4.88 7.57 15.68
N ASN A 28 6.09 7.10 15.96
CA ASN A 28 6.84 6.29 15.02
C ASN A 28 6.21 4.89 14.98
N ALA A 29 5.45 4.62 13.93
CA ALA A 29 4.82 3.32 13.70
C ALA A 29 5.83 2.20 13.43
N CYS A 30 7.04 2.57 13.02
CA CYS A 30 8.05 1.60 12.69
C CYS A 30 8.77 1.10 13.94
N LEU A 31 9.08 -0.20 13.99
CA LEU A 31 9.89 -0.75 15.08
C LEU A 31 11.30 -0.13 15.04
N PRO A 32 11.78 0.46 16.15
CA PRO A 32 13.15 0.98 16.23
C PRO A 32 14.17 -0.15 16.02
N GLY A 33 15.23 0.13 15.27
CA GLY A 33 16.28 -0.85 14.97
C GLY A 33 15.94 -1.91 13.90
N VAL A 34 14.68 -1.99 13.44
CA VAL A 34 14.27 -2.94 12.39
C VAL A 34 14.22 -2.21 11.04
N PHE A 35 15.02 -2.68 10.07
CA PHE A 35 15.11 -2.14 8.71
C PHE A 35 15.45 -0.63 8.59
N HIS A 36 16.02 -0.02 9.64
CA HIS A 36 16.40 1.41 9.66
C HIS A 36 15.22 2.32 9.30
N CYS A 37 14.00 1.91 9.66
CA CYS A 37 12.77 2.65 9.36
C CYS A 37 12.77 4.09 9.92
N GLU A 38 13.54 4.35 10.98
CA GLU A 38 13.72 5.69 11.55
C GLU A 38 14.39 6.66 10.58
N VAL A 39 15.26 6.16 9.70
CA VAL A 39 15.93 6.95 8.66
C VAL A 39 14.95 7.34 7.55
N PHE A 40 14.01 6.44 7.20
CA PHE A 40 12.95 6.74 6.23
C PHE A 40 12.06 7.92 6.67
N ASN A 41 11.86 8.04 7.98
CA ASN A 41 11.10 9.10 8.62
C ASN A 41 11.78 10.48 8.48
N PHE A 42 13.11 10.50 8.34
CA PHE A 42 13.92 11.69 8.10
C PHE A 42 14.03 12.05 6.60
N ILE A 43 14.08 11.04 5.72
CA ILE A 43 14.25 11.25 4.27
C ILE A 43 12.97 11.81 3.65
N VAL A 44 11.81 11.25 4.01
CA VAL A 44 10.53 11.61 3.37
C VAL A 44 9.74 12.53 4.30
N PRO A 45 9.41 13.77 3.86
CA PRO A 45 8.71 14.71 4.71
C PRO A 45 7.36 14.16 5.16
N ARG A 46 6.98 14.50 6.39
CA ARG A 46 5.74 13.98 7.00
C ARG A 46 4.50 14.20 6.14
N ARG A 47 4.41 15.34 5.44
CA ARG A 47 3.27 15.67 4.57
C ARG A 47 3.13 14.67 3.41
N THR A 48 4.22 14.33 2.73
CA THR A 48 4.17 13.37 1.61
C THR A 48 3.87 11.96 2.12
N ARG A 49 4.42 11.54 3.26
CA ARG A 49 4.05 10.25 3.90
C ARG A 49 2.57 10.17 4.28
N LEU A 50 2.01 11.26 4.80
CA LEU A 50 0.59 11.31 5.14
C LEU A 50 -0.28 11.20 3.89
N LEU A 51 0.04 11.98 2.84
CA LEU A 51 -0.70 11.95 1.59
C LEU A 51 -0.63 10.59 0.92
N LEU A 52 0.56 9.97 0.87
CA LEU A 52 0.74 8.64 0.31
C LEU A 52 -0.03 7.57 1.09
N SER A 53 0.01 7.59 2.42
CA SER A 53 -0.70 6.60 3.24
C SER A 53 -2.23 6.77 3.19
N ILE A 54 -2.73 8.00 3.18
CA ILE A 54 -4.16 8.27 3.01
C ILE A 54 -4.60 7.84 1.60
N GLY A 55 -3.85 8.24 0.56
CA GLY A 55 -4.14 7.84 -0.82
C GLY A 55 -4.12 6.32 -1.00
N ALA A 56 -3.13 5.64 -0.43
CA ALA A 56 -3.05 4.18 -0.41
C ALA A 56 -4.25 3.55 0.31
N SER A 57 -4.67 4.10 1.46
CA SER A 57 -5.85 3.59 2.18
C SER A 57 -7.14 3.70 1.37
N ILE A 58 -7.33 4.83 0.66
CA ILE A 58 -8.52 5.09 -0.17
C ILE A 58 -8.51 4.17 -1.39
N THR A 59 -7.39 4.06 -2.08
CA THR A 59 -7.25 3.23 -3.30
C THR A 59 -7.45 1.76 -3.00
N LEU A 60 -6.90 1.24 -1.90
CA LEU A 60 -7.13 -0.14 -1.45
C LEU A 60 -8.59 -0.39 -1.05
N SER A 61 -9.24 0.59 -0.40
CA SER A 61 -10.67 0.49 -0.09
C SER A 61 -11.52 0.43 -1.36
N LEU A 62 -11.18 1.26 -2.35
CA LEU A 62 -11.83 1.25 -3.68
C LEU A 62 -11.61 -0.08 -4.40
N LEU A 63 -10.41 -0.64 -4.34
CA LEU A 63 -10.11 -1.97 -4.87
C LEU A 63 -10.99 -3.04 -4.24
N ALA A 64 -11.12 -3.06 -2.91
CA ALA A 64 -11.99 -4.00 -2.23
C ALA A 64 -13.45 -3.89 -2.70
N ILE A 65 -13.97 -2.67 -2.85
CA ILE A 65 -15.32 -2.42 -3.37
C ILE A 65 -15.47 -2.92 -4.80
N LEU A 66 -14.51 -2.61 -5.68
CA LEU A 66 -14.53 -3.05 -7.08
C LEU A 66 -14.52 -4.57 -7.21
N ILE A 67 -13.79 -5.27 -6.35
CA ILE A 67 -13.76 -6.74 -6.31
C ILE A 67 -15.13 -7.29 -5.88
N ILE A 68 -15.74 -6.71 -4.84
CA ILE A 68 -17.09 -7.11 -4.38
C ILE A 68 -18.11 -6.90 -5.50
N MET A 69 -18.00 -5.78 -6.23
CA MET A 69 -18.87 -5.45 -7.36
C MET A 69 -18.50 -6.19 -8.66
N ASN A 70 -17.49 -7.08 -8.63
CA ASN A 70 -17.03 -7.88 -9.76
C ASN A 70 -16.51 -7.06 -10.97
N TYR A 71 -15.98 -5.85 -10.73
CA TYR A 71 -15.33 -5.00 -11.76
C TYR A 71 -13.83 -5.31 -11.89
N ALA A 72 -13.50 -6.52 -12.35
CA ALA A 72 -12.14 -7.04 -12.44
C ALA A 72 -11.18 -6.18 -13.27
N ALA A 73 -11.62 -5.69 -14.43
CA ALA A 73 -10.78 -4.91 -15.34
C ALA A 73 -10.35 -3.55 -14.74
N LEU A 74 -11.27 -2.85 -14.07
CA LEU A 74 -10.96 -1.58 -13.39
C LEU A 74 -10.04 -1.81 -12.19
N ALA A 75 -10.30 -2.87 -11.41
CA ALA A 75 -9.44 -3.27 -10.30
C ALA A 75 -8.01 -3.61 -10.77
N LEU A 76 -7.87 -4.27 -11.93
CA LEU A 76 -6.58 -4.56 -12.53
C LEU A 76 -5.83 -3.28 -12.89
N VAL A 77 -6.47 -2.33 -13.58
CA VAL A 77 -5.85 -1.06 -13.99
C VAL A 77 -5.36 -0.26 -12.78
N ILE A 78 -6.17 -0.16 -11.72
CA ILE A 78 -5.79 0.52 -10.48
C ILE A 78 -4.62 -0.20 -9.81
N SER A 79 -4.64 -1.53 -9.75
CA SER A 79 -3.55 -2.30 -9.14
C SER A 79 -2.23 -2.13 -9.90
N ILE A 80 -2.25 -2.13 -11.23
CA ILE A 80 -1.04 -1.92 -12.06
C ILE A 80 -0.46 -0.52 -11.83
N MET A 81 -1.30 0.53 -11.82
CA MET A 81 -0.85 1.89 -11.49
C MET A 81 -0.25 1.96 -10.09
N GLY A 82 -0.89 1.30 -9.12
CA GLY A 82 -0.40 1.21 -7.74
C GLY A 82 0.97 0.54 -7.65
N VAL A 83 1.17 -0.60 -8.33
CA VAL A 83 2.46 -1.30 -8.40
C VAL A 83 3.54 -0.41 -9.02
N GLY A 84 3.21 0.36 -10.07
CA GLY A 84 4.15 1.31 -10.67
C GLY A 84 4.66 2.37 -9.68
N ILE A 85 3.76 2.93 -8.88
CA ILE A 85 4.11 3.87 -7.80
C ILE A 85 4.92 3.17 -6.70
N GLY A 86 4.54 1.94 -6.35
CA GLY A 86 5.24 1.11 -5.36
C GLY A 86 6.70 0.83 -5.75
N ILE A 87 6.97 0.49 -7.01
CA ILE A 87 8.33 0.28 -7.52
C ILE A 87 9.20 1.52 -7.33
N TYR A 88 8.67 2.72 -7.62
CA TYR A 88 9.39 3.97 -7.35
C TYR A 88 9.71 4.13 -5.85
N GLY A 89 8.76 3.80 -4.98
CA GLY A 89 8.94 3.78 -3.53
C GLY A 89 10.06 2.81 -3.09
N ILE A 90 10.10 1.60 -3.66
CA ILE A 90 11.13 0.59 -3.37
C ILE A 90 12.51 1.09 -3.81
N ILE A 91 12.63 1.66 -5.01
CA ILE A 91 13.89 2.22 -5.51
C ILE A 91 14.42 3.30 -4.55
N LEU A 92 13.53 4.17 -4.06
CA LEU A 92 13.90 5.21 -3.09
C LEU A 92 14.38 4.61 -1.75
N GLN A 93 13.71 3.55 -1.28
CA GLN A 93 14.08 2.84 -0.04
C GLN A 93 15.44 2.16 -0.15
N VAL A 94 15.69 1.44 -1.26
CA VAL A 94 16.97 0.77 -1.53
C VAL A 94 18.11 1.79 -1.63
N LYS A 95 17.91 2.89 -2.35
CA LYS A 95 18.93 3.94 -2.54
C LYS A 95 19.41 4.55 -1.22
N HIS A 96 18.53 4.64 -0.22
CA HIS A 96 18.85 5.25 1.07
C HIS A 96 19.08 4.22 2.19
N GLY A 97 19.01 2.92 1.90
CA GLY A 97 19.17 1.85 2.89
C GLY A 97 18.13 1.88 4.01
N ALA A 98 16.96 2.48 3.78
CA ALA A 98 15.92 2.68 4.77
C ALA A 98 14.59 2.14 4.24
N TYR A 99 14.09 1.07 4.85
CA TYR A 99 12.91 0.37 4.35
C TYR A 99 11.70 0.68 5.20
N CYS A 100 10.52 0.75 4.57
CA CYS A 100 9.25 0.98 5.23
C CYS A 100 8.42 -0.30 5.14
N MET A 101 8.32 -1.05 6.23
CA MET A 101 7.58 -2.33 6.25
C MET A 101 6.10 -2.15 5.84
N TYR A 102 5.46 -1.08 6.28
CA TYR A 102 4.09 -0.72 5.89
C TYR A 102 3.95 -0.48 4.37
N CYS A 103 4.95 0.15 3.77
CA CYS A 103 4.96 0.46 2.34
C CYS A 103 5.16 -0.82 1.53
N LEU A 104 6.16 -1.63 1.89
CA LEU A 104 6.44 -2.93 1.27
C LEU A 104 5.26 -3.91 1.34
N THR A 105 4.57 -3.96 2.49
CA THR A 105 3.38 -4.80 2.65
C THR A 105 2.23 -4.33 1.76
N THR A 106 2.07 -3.02 1.58
CA THR A 106 1.07 -2.45 0.66
C THR A 106 1.40 -2.75 -0.80
N ASP A 107 2.66 -2.62 -1.19
CA ASP A 107 3.12 -2.94 -2.54
C ASP A 107 2.91 -4.43 -2.84
N ALA A 108 3.18 -5.32 -1.88
CA ALA A 108 2.90 -6.75 -2.00
C ALA A 108 1.40 -7.03 -2.16
N ILE A 109 0.54 -6.36 -1.38
CA ILE A 109 -0.92 -6.47 -1.51
C ILE A 109 -1.36 -6.06 -2.91
N LEU A 110 -0.88 -4.91 -3.43
CA LEU A 110 -1.20 -4.41 -4.77
C LEU A 110 -0.74 -5.37 -5.87
N LEU A 111 0.44 -5.97 -5.72
CA LEU A 111 0.96 -6.96 -6.66
C LEU A 111 0.10 -8.23 -6.66
N ILE A 112 -0.24 -8.76 -5.48
CA ILE A 112 -1.09 -9.95 -5.35
C ILE A 112 -2.47 -9.66 -5.94
N THR A 113 -3.07 -8.49 -5.65
CA THR A 113 -4.35 -8.10 -6.26
C THR A 113 -4.24 -7.98 -7.77
N ALA A 114 -3.17 -7.38 -8.31
CA ALA A 114 -2.97 -7.31 -9.75
C ALA A 114 -2.93 -8.70 -10.39
N ILE A 115 -2.17 -9.64 -9.83
CA ILE A 115 -2.06 -11.01 -10.33
C ILE A 115 -3.41 -11.72 -10.30
N MET A 116 -4.13 -11.64 -9.17
CA MET A 116 -5.46 -12.26 -9.05
C MET A 116 -6.46 -11.69 -10.05
N MET A 117 -6.47 -10.37 -10.24
CA MET A 117 -7.35 -9.74 -11.24
C MET A 117 -6.94 -10.13 -12.67
N ALA A 118 -5.65 -10.21 -12.97
CA ALA A 118 -5.18 -10.62 -14.30
C ALA A 118 -5.64 -12.05 -14.65
N MET A 119 -5.49 -12.99 -13.70
CA MET A 119 -5.92 -14.38 -13.87
C MET A 119 -7.43 -14.55 -14.00
N SER A 120 -8.21 -13.57 -13.54
CA SER A 120 -9.68 -13.61 -13.61
C SER A 120 -10.28 -12.93 -14.84
N VAL A 121 -9.48 -12.12 -15.54
CA VAL A 121 -9.88 -11.39 -16.76
C VAL A 121 -9.46 -12.18 -18.01
N LEU A 122 -8.39 -12.98 -17.93
CA LEU A 122 -8.05 -14.01 -18.91
C LEU A 122 -9.02 -15.20 -18.80
#